data_AF-A0AAD9UDA4-F1
#
_entry.id   AF-A0AAD9UDA4-F1
#
_cell.length_a   1.000
_cell.length_b   1.000
_cell.length_c   1.000
_cell.angle_alpha   90.00
_cell.angle_beta   90.00
_cell.angle_gamma   90.00
#
_symmetry.space_group_name_H-M   'P 1'
#
loop_
_entity.id
_entity.type
_entity.pdbx_description
1 polymer ?
#
loop_
_entity_poly.entity_id
_entity_poly.type
_entity_poly.pdbx_seq_one_letter_code
_entity_poly.pdbx_strand_id
1 'polypeptide(L)'
;ECLERLFSGCGKVEAVHLHKNPGDTPSDTKRTSEFFSSHKDAFVKWCDAYRKQCPKLKLLQREIDDYMTEFDSKVEQDRQAAREAEGVPDDEGWVTELLNFYSFQMRETKREHITQLRQKFEEDKRRVADMRAARKFRPY
;
A
#
# COMPACT_ATOMS: atom_id res chain seq x y z
N GLU A 1 -6.01 -53.03 -36.80
CA GLU A 1 -5.17 -54.25 -36.77
C GLU A 1 -4.03 -54.23 -35.74
N CYS A 2 -3.09 -53.27 -35.75
CA CYS A 2 -1.95 -53.32 -34.79
C CYS A 2 -2.33 -53.16 -33.31
N LEU A 3 -3.25 -52.24 -32.97
CA LEU A 3 -3.66 -51.99 -31.59
C LEU A 3 -4.48 -53.15 -31.00
N GLU A 4 -5.34 -53.76 -31.81
CA GLU A 4 -6.12 -54.95 -31.37
C GLU A 4 -5.22 -56.14 -31.05
N ARG A 5 -4.13 -56.32 -31.80
CA ARG A 5 -3.14 -57.36 -31.51
C ARG A 5 -2.43 -57.12 -30.19
N LEU A 6 -2.03 -55.88 -29.91
CA LEU A 6 -1.33 -55.47 -28.69
C LEU A 6 -2.19 -55.61 -27.43
N PHE A 7 -3.50 -55.32 -27.49
CA PHE A 7 -4.38 -55.34 -26.33
C PHE A 7 -5.30 -56.58 -26.24
N SER A 8 -5.12 -57.57 -27.12
CA SER A 8 -5.90 -58.81 -27.13
C SER A 8 -5.87 -59.61 -25.82
N GLY A 9 -4.79 -59.49 -25.03
CA GLY A 9 -4.67 -60.12 -23.72
C GLY A 9 -5.17 -59.28 -22.54
N CYS A 10 -5.59 -58.04 -22.78
CA CYS A 10 -5.86 -57.04 -21.73
C CYS A 10 -7.35 -56.92 -21.36
N GLY A 11 -8.22 -57.74 -21.96
CA GLY A 11 -9.67 -57.67 -21.76
C GLY A 11 -10.35 -56.59 -22.61
N LYS A 12 -11.65 -56.40 -22.40
CA LYS A 12 -12.46 -55.44 -23.16
C LYS A 12 -12.04 -54.00 -22.83
N VAL A 13 -11.63 -53.23 -23.83
CA VAL A 13 -11.27 -51.82 -23.65
C VAL A 13 -12.52 -51.02 -23.26
N GLU A 14 -12.47 -50.35 -22.10
CA GLU A 14 -13.59 -49.58 -21.55
C GLU A 14 -13.64 -48.14 -22.09
N ALA A 15 -12.49 -47.49 -22.23
CA ALA A 15 -12.36 -46.16 -22.84
C ALA A 15 -10.95 -45.94 -23.42
N VAL A 16 -10.85 -45.08 -24.44
CA VAL A 16 -9.57 -44.64 -25.01
C VAL A 16 -9.51 -43.11 -24.94
N HIS A 17 -8.52 -42.57 -24.22
CA HIS A 17 -8.32 -41.14 -24.08
C HIS A 17 -7.15 -40.69 -24.96
N LEU A 18 -7.43 -39.87 -25.97
CA LEU A 18 -6.43 -39.30 -26.87
C LEU A 18 -6.23 -37.83 -26.52
N HIS A 19 -5.04 -37.47 -26.02
CA HIS A 19 -4.67 -36.09 -25.70
C HIS A 19 -3.86 -35.50 -26.85
N LYS A 20 -4.27 -34.32 -27.33
CA LYS A 20 -3.59 -33.65 -28.44
C LYS A 20 -2.34 -32.88 -27.97
N ASN A 21 -2.35 -32.41 -26.73
CA ASN A 21 -1.25 -31.70 -26.09
C ASN A 21 -0.97 -32.27 -24.69
N PRO A 22 0.29 -32.23 -24.20
CA PRO A 22 0.70 -32.79 -22.91
C PRO A 22 0.11 -32.11 -21.66
N GLY A 23 -0.93 -31.26 -21.79
CA GLY A 23 -1.60 -30.55 -20.70
C GLY A 23 -3.14 -30.56 -20.74
N ASP A 24 -3.75 -31.25 -21.71
CA ASP A 24 -5.23 -31.34 -21.86
C ASP A 24 -5.89 -32.40 -20.97
N THR A 25 -5.15 -32.99 -20.03
CA THR A 25 -5.77 -33.81 -18.99
C THR A 25 -6.66 -32.91 -18.14
N PRO A 26 -7.95 -33.22 -17.94
CA PRO A 26 -8.71 -32.59 -16.86
C PRO A 26 -7.90 -32.80 -15.59
N SER A 27 -7.47 -31.73 -14.94
CA SER A 27 -6.77 -31.79 -13.66
C SER A 27 -7.74 -32.45 -12.67
N ASP A 28 -7.63 -33.78 -12.54
CA ASP A 28 -8.47 -34.54 -11.64
C ASP A 28 -8.38 -33.94 -10.24
N THR A 29 -9.58 -33.77 -9.72
CA THR A 29 -9.96 -33.18 -8.44
C THR A 29 -8.99 -33.62 -7.33
N LYS A 30 -8.44 -32.63 -6.61
CA LYS A 30 -7.77 -32.72 -5.29
C LYS A 30 -7.46 -34.17 -4.85
N ARG A 31 -6.32 -34.71 -5.30
CA ARG A 31 -5.76 -35.94 -4.75
C ARG A 31 -5.28 -35.67 -3.31
N THR A 32 -6.18 -35.78 -2.33
CA THR A 32 -5.79 -35.87 -0.92
C THR A 32 -5.54 -37.35 -0.63
N SER A 33 -4.28 -37.77 -0.70
CA SER A 33 -3.91 -39.10 -0.20
C SER A 33 -4.30 -39.19 1.28
N GLU A 34 -4.87 -40.32 1.71
CA GLU A 34 -5.18 -40.58 3.13
C GLU A 34 -3.92 -40.59 4.01
N PHE A 35 -2.75 -40.83 3.40
CA PHE A 35 -1.47 -40.95 4.08
C PHE A 35 -0.68 -39.64 4.19
N PHE A 36 -0.77 -38.75 3.20
CA PHE A 36 -0.12 -37.44 3.25
C PHE A 36 -1.19 -36.37 3.35
N SER A 37 -1.39 -35.85 4.57
CA SER A 37 -2.14 -34.61 4.76
C SER A 37 -1.49 -33.54 3.89
N SER A 38 -2.26 -32.95 2.97
CA SER A 38 -1.77 -31.91 2.06
C SER A 38 -1.12 -30.79 2.88
N HIS A 39 0.20 -30.74 2.89
CA HIS A 39 0.97 -29.74 3.63
C HIS A 39 0.63 -28.30 3.18
N LYS A 40 -0.03 -28.17 2.01
CA LYS A 40 -0.59 -26.92 1.48
C LYS A 40 -1.72 -26.37 2.35
N ASP A 41 -2.36 -27.17 3.19
CA ASP A 41 -3.49 -26.69 4.01
C ASP A 41 -3.03 -25.78 5.15
N ALA A 42 -1.88 -26.08 5.77
CA ALA A 42 -1.33 -25.23 6.82
C ALA A 42 -0.82 -23.88 6.27
N PHE A 43 -0.15 -23.91 5.11
CA PHE A 43 0.34 -22.69 4.46
C PHE A 43 -0.80 -21.81 3.93
N VAL A 44 -1.83 -22.41 3.31
CA VAL A 44 -3.01 -21.66 2.86
C VAL A 44 -3.78 -21.08 4.04
N LYS A 45 -3.96 -21.84 5.12
CA LYS A 45 -4.55 -21.32 6.37
C LYS A 45 -3.74 -20.16 6.96
N TRP A 46 -2.41 -20.26 6.97
CA TRP A 46 -1.54 -19.18 7.43
C TRP A 46 -1.64 -17.94 6.53
N CYS A 47 -1.60 -18.11 5.21
CA CYS A 47 -1.79 -17.01 4.25
C CYS A 47 -3.15 -16.32 4.43
N ASP A 48 -4.23 -17.07 4.64
CA ASP A 48 -5.55 -16.51 4.88
C ASP A 48 -5.68 -15.83 6.24
N ALA A 49 -5.06 -16.39 7.29
CA ALA A 49 -4.98 -15.75 8.59
C ALA A 49 -4.19 -14.42 8.53
N TYR A 50 -3.05 -14.42 7.83
CA TYR A 50 -2.22 -13.24 7.63
C TYR A 50 -2.94 -12.15 6.81
N ARG A 51 -3.62 -12.53 5.72
CA ARG A 51 -4.45 -11.60 4.92
C ARG A 51 -5.58 -10.98 5.74
N LYS A 52 -6.17 -11.72 6.68
CA LYS A 52 -7.23 -11.22 7.58
C LYS A 52 -6.67 -10.30 8.67
N GLN A 53 -5.40 -10.48 9.05
CA GLN A 53 -4.72 -9.60 10.01
C GLN A 53 -4.38 -8.24 9.38
N CYS A 54 -4.21 -8.17 8.07
CA CYS A 54 -4.05 -6.90 7.37
C CYS A 54 -5.38 -6.15 7.27
N PRO A 55 -5.45 -4.88 7.70
CA PRO A 55 -6.61 -4.02 7.46
C PRO A 55 -6.94 -3.97 5.96
N LYS A 56 -8.23 -4.03 5.62
CA LYS A 56 -8.66 -3.89 4.23
C LYS A 56 -8.24 -2.49 3.77
N LEU A 57 -7.30 -2.41 2.83
CA LEU A 57 -6.70 -1.16 2.36
C LEU A 57 -7.72 -0.05 2.07
N LYS A 58 -8.85 -0.40 1.43
CA LYS A 58 -9.92 0.55 1.13
C LYS A 58 -10.62 1.13 2.36
N LEU A 59 -10.74 0.33 3.42
CA LEU A 59 -11.37 0.76 4.67
C LEU A 59 -10.43 1.68 5.44
N LEU A 60 -9.14 1.34 5.50
CA LEU A 60 -8.11 2.20 6.09
C LEU A 60 -7.97 3.53 5.32
N GLN A 61 -8.01 3.49 3.99
CA GLN A 61 -7.95 4.70 3.17
C GLN A 61 -9.14 5.62 3.46
N ARG A 62 -10.35 5.07 3.54
CA ARG A 62 -11.55 5.84 3.88
C ARG A 62 -11.42 6.47 5.27
N GLU A 63 -10.93 5.73 6.25
CA GLU A 63 -10.73 6.26 7.61
C GLU A 63 -9.72 7.42 7.64
N ILE A 64 -8.63 7.30 6.87
CA ILE A 64 -7.67 8.39 6.69
C ILE A 64 -8.32 9.58 6.00
N ASP A 65 -9.06 9.37 4.93
CA ASP A 65 -9.72 10.43 4.18
C ASP A 65 -10.75 11.16 5.06
N ASP A 66 -11.59 10.41 5.78
CA ASP A 66 -12.58 10.96 6.73
C ASP A 66 -11.85 11.80 7.82
N TYR A 67 -10.80 11.26 8.45
CA TYR A 67 -9.98 12.00 9.43
C TYR A 67 -9.35 13.28 8.85
N MET A 68 -8.76 13.20 7.65
CA MET A 68 -8.13 14.35 7.01
C MET A 68 -9.15 15.44 6.70
N THR A 69 -10.36 15.08 6.27
CA THR A 69 -11.43 16.06 6.01
C THR A 69 -11.91 16.75 7.28
N GLU A 70 -12.02 16.03 8.39
CA GLU A 70 -12.37 16.61 9.69
C GLU A 70 -11.25 17.53 10.21
N PHE A 71 -10.00 17.10 10.09
CA PHE A 71 -8.83 17.88 10.49
C PHE A 71 -8.72 19.19 9.70
N ASP A 72 -8.82 19.12 8.37
CA ASP A 72 -8.75 20.29 7.50
C ASP A 72 -9.92 21.26 7.77
N SER A 73 -11.12 20.73 8.02
CA SER A 73 -12.29 21.53 8.41
C SER A 73 -12.05 22.26 9.74
N LYS A 74 -11.47 21.57 10.72
CA LYS A 74 -11.13 22.17 12.02
C LYS A 74 -10.06 23.25 11.89
N VAL A 75 -9.00 23.01 11.12
CA VAL A 75 -7.94 24.00 10.88
C VAL A 75 -8.51 25.25 10.23
N GLU A 76 -9.42 25.10 9.26
CA GLU A 76 -10.04 26.27 8.62
C GLU A 76 -11.03 26.98 9.56
N GLN A 77 -11.76 26.25 10.42
CA GLN A 77 -12.57 26.86 11.48
C GLN A 77 -11.71 27.66 12.47
N ASP A 78 -10.60 27.11 12.95
CA ASP A 78 -9.67 27.80 13.85
C ASP A 78 -9.07 29.04 13.15
N ARG A 79 -8.76 28.93 11.86
CA ARG A 79 -8.29 30.05 11.04
C ARG A 79 -9.37 31.12 10.85
N GLN A 80 -10.62 30.73 10.66
CA GLN A 80 -11.76 31.64 10.55
C GLN A 80 -12.03 32.32 11.89
N ALA A 81 -12.05 31.57 12.99
CA ALA A 81 -12.16 32.11 14.35
C ALA A 81 -11.02 33.09 14.66
N ALA A 82 -9.79 32.80 14.24
CA ALA A 82 -8.67 33.73 14.38
C ALA A 82 -8.85 35.02 13.57
N ARG A 83 -9.41 34.93 12.36
CA ARG A 83 -9.77 36.11 11.53
C ARG A 83 -10.95 36.89 12.10
N GLU A 84 -11.91 36.22 12.73
CA GLU A 84 -13.08 36.86 13.33
C GLU A 84 -12.76 37.49 14.69
N ALA A 85 -11.88 36.86 15.47
CA ALA A 85 -11.31 37.42 16.69
C ALA A 85 -10.32 38.56 16.40
N GLU A 86 -9.79 38.62 15.18
CA GLU A 86 -8.96 39.73 14.70
C GLU A 86 -9.76 41.05 14.76
N GLY A 87 -9.42 41.91 15.71
CA GLY A 87 -10.06 43.22 15.89
C GLY A 87 -11.27 43.23 16.83
N VAL A 88 -11.65 42.10 17.44
CA VAL A 88 -12.61 42.09 18.54
C VAL A 88 -11.88 42.55 19.81
N PRO A 89 -12.32 43.63 20.47
CA PRO A 89 -11.73 44.05 21.74
C PRO A 89 -12.13 43.08 22.85
N ASP A 90 -11.17 42.72 23.70
CA ASP A 90 -11.42 41.96 24.93
C ASP A 90 -12.31 42.76 25.91
N ASP A 91 -12.78 42.14 27.00
CA ASP A 91 -13.65 42.78 28.02
C ASP A 91 -13.03 44.04 28.67
N GLU A 92 -11.71 44.21 28.56
CA GLU A 92 -10.95 45.37 29.02
C GLU A 92 -10.64 46.40 27.89
N GLY A 93 -11.13 46.14 26.67
CA GLY A 93 -11.00 47.02 25.51
C GLY A 93 -9.67 46.94 24.74
N TRP A 94 -8.81 45.98 25.07
CA TRP A 94 -7.55 45.76 24.36
C TRP A 94 -7.76 44.87 23.13
N VAL A 95 -7.07 45.19 22.03
CA VAL A 95 -7.08 44.38 20.80
C VAL A 95 -5.73 43.68 20.70
N THR A 96 -5.70 42.35 20.68
CA THR A 96 -4.46 41.58 20.47
C THR A 96 -3.93 41.81 19.05
N GLU A 97 -2.70 42.31 18.93
CA GLU A 97 -2.10 42.64 17.63
C GLU A 97 -1.92 41.40 16.73
N LEU A 98 -2.28 41.56 15.45
CA LEU A 98 -2.07 40.56 14.40
C LEU A 98 -0.62 40.06 14.40
N LEU A 99 -0.44 38.73 14.52
CA LEU A 99 0.76 38.11 14.00
C LEU A 99 0.86 38.45 12.51
N ASN A 100 1.87 39.26 12.16
CA ASN A 100 2.22 39.75 10.83
C ASN A 100 1.54 41.05 10.36
N PHE A 101 1.70 42.12 11.14
CA PHE A 101 1.27 43.49 10.82
C PHE A 101 1.63 43.95 9.39
N TYR A 102 2.77 43.50 8.85
CA TYR A 102 3.18 43.86 7.49
C TYR A 102 3.19 42.68 6.52
N SER A 103 2.64 42.91 5.32
CA SER A 103 2.64 41.92 4.24
C SER A 103 4.04 41.41 3.84
N PHE A 104 5.11 42.17 4.10
CA PHE A 104 6.49 41.71 3.87
C PHE A 104 6.91 40.60 4.84
N GLN A 105 6.43 40.59 6.08
CA GLN A 105 6.76 39.55 7.08
C GLN A 105 6.23 38.18 6.63
N MET A 106 5.02 38.16 6.08
CA MET A 106 4.43 36.96 5.45
C MET A 106 5.21 36.49 4.21
N ARG A 107 5.82 37.41 3.46
CA ARG A 107 6.64 37.07 2.28
C ARG A 107 8.01 36.53 2.68
N GLU A 108 8.67 37.15 3.65
CA GLU A 108 9.96 36.71 4.17
C GLU A 108 9.84 35.32 4.81
N THR A 109 8.88 35.10 5.71
CA THR A 109 8.65 33.78 6.33
C THR A 109 8.42 32.67 5.31
N LYS A 110 7.59 32.93 4.27
CA LYS A 110 7.39 31.97 3.16
C LYS A 110 8.68 31.73 2.38
N ARG A 111 9.47 32.77 2.11
CA ARG A 111 10.74 32.67 1.36
C ARG A 111 11.79 31.89 2.15
N GLU A 112 11.91 32.15 3.45
CA GLU A 112 12.78 31.43 4.36
C GLU A 112 12.40 29.96 4.42
N HIS A 113 11.10 29.66 4.55
CA HIS A 113 10.62 28.28 4.55
C HIS A 113 10.95 27.53 3.24
N ILE A 114 10.73 28.15 2.08
CA ILE A 114 11.11 27.57 0.78
C ILE A 114 12.62 27.34 0.70
N THR A 115 13.43 28.28 1.19
CA THR A 115 14.89 28.17 1.21
C THR A 115 15.33 26.98 2.06
N GLN A 116 14.74 26.83 3.26
CA GLN A 116 15.02 25.70 4.15
C GLN A 116 14.66 24.35 3.51
N LEU A 117 13.52 24.26 2.81
CA LEU A 117 13.11 23.04 2.10
C LEU A 117 14.11 22.66 1.00
N ARG A 118 14.59 23.64 0.22
CA ARG A 118 15.60 23.41 -0.83
C ARG A 118 16.92 22.94 -0.24
N GLN A 119 17.35 23.52 0.87
CA GLN A 119 18.57 23.11 1.55
C GLN A 119 18.49 21.65 2.02
N LYS A 120 17.41 21.27 2.71
CA LYS A 120 17.19 19.89 3.18
C LYS A 120 17.18 18.89 2.03
N PHE A 121 16.56 19.25 0.90
CA PHE A 121 16.52 18.38 -0.27
C PHE A 121 17.93 18.12 -0.84
N GLU A 122 18.77 19.15 -0.93
CA GLU A 122 20.15 19.00 -1.40
C GLU A 122 21.00 18.16 -0.43
N GLU A 123 20.79 18.32 0.88
CA GLU A 123 21.44 17.47 1.90
C GLU A 123 21.02 16.01 1.77
N ASP A 124 19.73 15.73 1.62
CA ASP A 124 19.21 14.37 1.46
C ASP A 124 19.69 13.74 0.14
N LYS A 125 19.77 14.51 -0.94
CA LYS A 125 20.32 14.07 -2.22
C LYS A 125 21.79 13.64 -2.08
N ARG A 126 22.60 14.40 -1.32
CA ARG A 126 23.98 14.03 -0.99
C ARG A 126 24.03 12.75 -0.16
N ARG A 127 23.24 12.67 0.92
CA ARG A 127 23.16 11.48 1.78
C ARG A 127 22.80 10.22 0.98
N VAL A 128 21.83 10.32 0.06
CA VAL A 128 21.43 9.18 -0.80
C VAL A 128 22.54 8.81 -1.79
N ALA A 129 23.24 9.78 -2.36
CA ALA A 129 24.38 9.52 -3.25
C ALA A 129 25.50 8.78 -2.51
N ASP A 130 25.86 9.21 -1.29
CA ASP A 130 26.87 8.56 -0.45
C ASP A 130 26.46 7.13 -0.10
N MET A 131 25.20 6.93 0.29
CA MET A 131 24.66 5.60 0.55
C MET A 131 24.70 4.71 -0.69
N ARG A 132 24.40 5.26 -1.88
CA ARG A 132 24.46 4.50 -3.15
C ARG A 132 25.89 4.15 -3.53
N ALA A 133 26.84 5.07 -3.35
CA ALA A 133 28.26 4.83 -3.62
C ALA A 133 28.87 3.80 -2.66
N ALA A 134 28.47 3.84 -1.38
CA ALA A 134 28.93 2.88 -0.37
C ALA A 134 28.35 1.47 -0.54
N ARG A 135 27.24 1.31 -1.28
CA ARG A 135 26.67 -0.01 -1.60
C ARG A 135 27.61 -0.77 -2.53
N LYS A 136 28.28 -1.80 -1.99
CA LYS A 136 29.02 -2.80 -2.76
C LYS A 136 28.06 -3.86 -3.31
N PHE A 137 27.25 -3.49 -4.32
CA PHE A 137 26.41 -4.45 -5.02
C PHE A 137 27.29 -5.43 -5.80
N ARG A 138 27.15 -6.72 -5.51
CA ARG A 138 27.87 -7.82 -6.17
C ARG A 138 26.83 -8.69 -6.88
N PRO A 139 26.70 -8.60 -8.21
CA PRO A 139 25.62 -9.26 -8.95
C PRO A 139 25.82 -10.76 -9.21
N TYR A 140 26.85 -11.38 -8.64
CA TYR A 140 27.20 -12.79 -8.83
C TYR A 140 27.53 -13.40 -7.47
#